data_AF-A0A662JMS9-F1
#
_entry.id   AF-A0A662JMS9-F1
#
_cell.length_a   1.000
_cell.length_b   1.000
_cell.length_c   1.000
_cell.angle_alpha   90.00
_cell.angle_beta   90.00
_cell.angle_gamma   90.00
#
_symmetry.space_group_name_H-M   'P 1'
#
loop_
_entity.id
_entity.type
_entity.pdbx_description
1 polymer ?
#
loop_
_entity_poly.entity_id
_entity_poly.type
_entity_poly.pdbx_seq_one_letter_code
_entity_poly.pdbx_strand_id
1 'polypeptide(L)'
;PSHDVPDKLSEALKIRYREGFVTKVLEERGLVMVDIGLKEKGIMATEHPEAYRRRRFVLVKLRGVTSQGVLLTEVDVDDIPFYWRPFLEERIFTSLYALLNEFKGLKIATSRYGRSIESVFDSLREKLLSSNEVLIVFGAPYEGLYDIAKDEGFSLDEVVDFSINFIPEQGVATVRSEEAMFAVLSILNLMKVMQR
;
A
#
# COMPACT_ATOMS: atom_id res chain seq x y z
N PRO A 1 -7.27 -2.11 -12.57
CA PRO A 1 -7.13 -2.62 -11.18
C PRO A 1 -6.28 -3.90 -11.16
N SER A 2 -5.65 -4.24 -10.03
CA SER A 2 -4.75 -5.41 -9.91
C SER A 2 -5.43 -6.76 -10.17
N HIS A 3 -6.75 -6.87 -9.99
CA HIS A 3 -7.53 -8.11 -10.11
C HIS A 3 -8.51 -8.06 -11.28
N ASP A 4 -8.11 -7.43 -12.38
CA ASP A 4 -8.91 -7.42 -13.60
C ASP A 4 -8.90 -8.80 -14.30
N VAL A 5 -10.07 -9.25 -14.75
CA VAL A 5 -10.29 -10.59 -15.35
C VAL A 5 -10.89 -10.48 -16.76
N PRO A 6 -10.17 -9.89 -17.73
CA PRO A 6 -10.63 -9.77 -19.09
C PRO A 6 -10.67 -11.14 -19.77
N ASP A 7 -11.82 -11.48 -20.36
CA ASP A 7 -11.99 -12.72 -21.13
C ASP A 7 -11.27 -12.65 -22.48
N LYS A 8 -11.01 -11.42 -22.96
CA LYS A 8 -10.42 -11.15 -24.27
C LYS A 8 -9.22 -10.22 -24.18
N LEU A 9 -8.23 -10.47 -25.03
CA LEU A 9 -7.05 -9.62 -25.17
C LEU A 9 -7.40 -8.15 -25.48
N SER A 10 -8.46 -7.91 -26.25
CA SER A 10 -8.97 -6.56 -26.54
C SER A 10 -9.42 -5.79 -25.30
N GLU A 11 -9.94 -6.49 -24.29
CA GLU A 11 -10.34 -5.90 -23.01
C GLU A 11 -9.12 -5.63 -22.14
N ALA A 12 -8.18 -6.59 -22.10
CA ALA A 12 -6.91 -6.44 -21.38
C ALA A 12 -6.11 -5.20 -21.87
N LEU A 13 -6.17 -4.89 -23.16
CA LEU A 13 -5.51 -3.71 -23.75
C LEU A 13 -6.15 -2.36 -23.37
N LYS A 14 -7.34 -2.35 -22.74
CA LYS A 14 -7.95 -1.11 -22.22
C LYS A 14 -7.28 -0.67 -20.92
N ILE A 15 -7.05 -1.61 -19.99
CA ILE A 15 -6.42 -1.33 -18.70
C ILE A 15 -4.89 -1.34 -18.82
N ARG A 16 -4.34 -2.21 -19.68
CA ARG A 16 -2.91 -2.34 -20.02
C ARG A 16 -1.95 -2.77 -18.90
N TYR A 17 -2.24 -2.48 -17.64
CA TYR A 17 -1.38 -2.85 -16.52
C TYR A 17 -1.75 -4.22 -15.97
N ARG A 18 -0.74 -5.07 -15.70
CA ARG A 18 -0.91 -6.42 -15.14
C ARG A 18 0.25 -6.79 -14.23
N GLU A 19 -0.03 -7.64 -13.26
CA GLU A 19 1.02 -8.41 -12.58
C GLU A 19 1.31 -9.65 -13.44
N GLY A 20 2.59 -9.85 -13.75
CA GLY A 20 3.05 -10.94 -14.58
C GLY A 20 3.99 -11.86 -13.82
N PHE A 21 3.97 -13.16 -14.12
CA PHE A 21 4.84 -14.15 -13.50
C PHE A 21 5.93 -14.58 -14.49
N VAL A 22 7.19 -14.37 -14.12
CA VAL A 22 8.33 -14.71 -14.98
C VAL A 22 8.44 -16.23 -15.13
N THR A 23 8.10 -16.73 -16.31
CA THR A 23 8.11 -18.17 -16.62
C THR A 23 9.47 -18.64 -17.13
N LYS A 24 10.16 -17.79 -17.91
CA LYS A 24 11.45 -18.09 -18.54
C LYS A 24 12.24 -16.81 -18.78
N VAL A 25 13.56 -16.89 -18.60
CA VAL A 25 14.53 -15.86 -19.00
C VAL A 25 15.38 -16.49 -20.11
N LEU A 26 15.55 -15.77 -21.22
CA LEU A 26 16.33 -16.17 -22.39
C LEU A 26 17.46 -15.14 -22.55
N GLU A 27 18.50 -15.28 -21.74
CA GLU A 27 19.60 -14.31 -21.64
C GLU A 27 20.27 -14.03 -22.98
N GLU A 28 20.63 -15.08 -23.74
CA GLU A 28 21.26 -14.95 -25.07
C GLU A 28 20.41 -14.17 -26.09
N ARG A 29 19.11 -14.01 -25.84
CA ARG A 29 18.18 -13.28 -26.73
C ARG A 29 17.73 -11.94 -26.15
N GLY A 30 18.12 -11.60 -24.91
CA GLY A 30 17.60 -10.43 -24.20
C GLY A 30 16.08 -10.47 -23.99
N LEU A 31 15.50 -11.66 -23.80
CA LEU A 31 14.04 -11.84 -23.68
C LEU A 31 13.62 -12.47 -22.36
N VAL A 32 12.55 -11.94 -21.78
CA VAL A 32 11.87 -12.49 -20.60
C VAL A 32 10.45 -12.86 -21.00
N MET A 33 10.08 -14.12 -20.78
CA MET A 33 8.71 -14.60 -20.99
C MET A 33 7.93 -14.53 -19.70
N VAL A 34 6.76 -13.89 -19.76
CA VAL A 34 5.93 -13.57 -18.60
C VAL A 34 4.53 -14.13 -18.83
N ASP A 35 4.04 -14.90 -17.87
CA ASP A 35 2.63 -15.25 -17.81
C ASP A 35 1.87 -14.02 -17.30
N ILE A 36 0.95 -13.53 -18.11
CA ILE A 36 0.15 -12.33 -17.82
C ILE A 36 -1.32 -12.69 -17.56
N GLY A 37 -1.66 -13.95 -17.27
CA GLY A 37 -3.02 -14.39 -17.03
C GLY A 37 -3.95 -14.28 -18.26
N LEU A 38 -3.37 -14.33 -19.46
CA LEU A 38 -4.08 -14.39 -20.74
C LEU A 38 -3.70 -15.69 -21.47
N LYS A 39 -4.43 -16.03 -22.54
CA LYS A 39 -4.10 -17.20 -23.38
C LYS A 39 -2.74 -17.01 -24.06
N GLU A 40 -2.46 -15.81 -24.53
CA GLU A 40 -1.20 -15.40 -25.12
C GLU A 40 -0.15 -15.13 -24.05
N LYS A 41 1.10 -15.53 -24.32
CA LYS A 41 2.23 -15.23 -23.44
C LYS A 41 2.68 -13.79 -23.60
N GLY A 42 3.13 -13.20 -22.50
CA GLY A 42 3.83 -11.93 -22.49
C GLY A 42 5.31 -12.09 -22.85
N ILE A 43 5.84 -11.17 -23.63
CA ILE A 43 7.23 -11.09 -24.04
C ILE A 43 7.75 -9.70 -23.70
N MET A 44 8.83 -9.66 -22.94
CA MET A 44 9.54 -8.44 -22.59
C MET A 44 10.96 -8.53 -23.12
N ALA A 45 11.38 -7.52 -23.90
CA ALA A 45 12.77 -7.38 -24.32
C ALA A 45 13.50 -6.46 -23.33
N THR A 46 14.73 -6.83 -22.96
CA THR A 46 15.55 -6.12 -21.99
C THR A 46 17.03 -6.27 -22.33
N GLU A 47 17.81 -5.22 -22.08
CA GLU A 47 19.26 -5.24 -22.19
C GLU A 47 19.92 -5.95 -20.99
N HIS A 48 19.16 -6.16 -19.91
CA HIS A 48 19.62 -6.74 -18.65
C HIS A 48 18.78 -7.97 -18.26
N PRO A 49 18.74 -9.05 -19.08
CA PRO A 49 17.96 -10.24 -18.76
C PRO A 49 18.38 -10.91 -17.44
N GLU A 50 19.64 -10.74 -17.03
CA GLU A 50 20.21 -11.23 -15.77
C GLU A 50 19.57 -10.64 -14.51
N ALA A 51 18.93 -9.46 -14.63
CA ALA A 51 18.19 -8.85 -13.52
C ALA A 51 16.91 -9.63 -13.17
N TYR A 52 16.42 -10.46 -14.09
CA TYR A 52 15.18 -11.21 -13.90
C TYR A 52 15.45 -12.63 -13.42
N ARG A 53 14.56 -13.11 -12.54
CA ARG A 53 14.60 -14.50 -12.05
C ARG A 53 13.29 -15.19 -12.37
N ARG A 54 13.38 -16.44 -12.79
CA ARG A 54 12.20 -17.30 -12.94
C ARG A 54 11.44 -17.38 -11.61
N ARG A 55 10.12 -17.53 -11.70
CA ARG A 55 9.20 -17.62 -10.56
C ARG A 55 9.15 -16.38 -9.67
N ARG A 56 9.36 -15.21 -10.27
CA ARG A 56 9.13 -13.92 -9.64
C ARG A 56 8.00 -13.19 -10.34
N PHE A 57 7.31 -12.35 -9.60
CA PHE A 57 6.33 -11.43 -10.15
C PHE A 57 7.01 -10.15 -10.61
N VAL A 58 6.48 -9.56 -11.68
CA VAL A 58 6.88 -8.28 -12.25
C VAL A 58 5.61 -7.49 -12.59
N LEU A 59 5.64 -6.17 -12.41
CA LEU A 59 4.56 -5.31 -12.88
C LEU A 59 4.85 -4.93 -14.33
N VAL A 60 3.85 -5.11 -15.19
CA VAL A 60 4.02 -4.94 -16.63
C VAL A 60 2.89 -4.13 -17.25
N LYS A 61 3.24 -3.39 -18.29
CA LYS A 61 2.31 -2.69 -19.17
C LYS A 61 2.32 -3.34 -20.55
N LEU A 62 1.14 -3.73 -21.01
CA LEU A 62 0.91 -4.25 -22.36
C LEU A 62 1.09 -3.12 -23.38
N ARG A 63 1.96 -3.35 -24.37
CA ARG A 63 2.30 -2.39 -25.44
C ARG A 63 1.65 -2.74 -26.77
N GLY A 64 1.46 -4.02 -27.06
CA GLY A 64 0.89 -4.47 -28.33
C GLY A 64 0.89 -5.99 -28.45
N VAL A 65 0.40 -6.47 -29.59
CA VAL A 65 0.29 -7.90 -29.88
C VAL A 65 1.07 -8.20 -31.14
N THR A 66 1.83 -9.28 -31.12
CA THR A 66 2.61 -9.79 -32.26
C THR A 66 2.23 -11.23 -32.52
N SER A 67 2.73 -11.79 -33.62
CA SER A 67 2.61 -13.24 -33.91
C SER A 67 3.26 -14.14 -32.84
N GLN A 68 4.18 -13.59 -32.03
CA GLN A 68 4.92 -14.34 -31.01
C GLN A 68 4.27 -14.23 -29.62
N GLY A 69 3.44 -13.21 -29.38
CA GLY A 69 2.82 -12.95 -28.09
C GLY A 69 2.55 -11.47 -27.85
N VAL A 70 2.24 -11.12 -26.60
CA VAL A 70 1.94 -9.75 -26.18
C VAL A 70 3.23 -9.06 -25.75
N LEU A 71 3.54 -7.91 -26.36
CA LEU A 71 4.70 -7.10 -25.99
C LEU A 71 4.46 -6.39 -24.66
N LEU A 72 5.44 -6.46 -23.77
CA LEU A 72 5.39 -5.90 -22.43
C LEU A 72 6.52 -4.89 -22.21
N THR A 73 6.28 -3.94 -21.31
CA THR A 73 7.33 -3.15 -20.65
C THR A 73 7.14 -3.31 -19.15
N GLU A 74 8.22 -3.52 -18.41
CA GLU A 74 8.19 -3.41 -16.95
C GLU A 74 7.82 -1.99 -16.53
N VAL A 75 7.09 -1.86 -15.44
CA VAL A 75 6.70 -0.58 -14.85
C VAL A 75 6.82 -0.68 -13.33
N ASP A 76 7.01 0.45 -12.68
CA ASP A 76 6.90 0.53 -11.23
C ASP A 76 5.44 0.73 -10.82
N VAL A 77 5.14 0.50 -9.54
CA VAL A 77 3.80 0.76 -9.00
C VAL A 77 3.38 2.22 -9.19
N ASP A 78 4.34 3.14 -9.09
CA ASP A 78 4.11 4.59 -9.22
C ASP A 78 3.71 5.01 -10.64
N ASP A 79 3.98 4.17 -11.65
CA ASP A 79 3.56 4.39 -13.04
C ASP A 79 2.09 4.04 -13.31
N ILE A 80 1.40 3.47 -12.31
CA ILE A 80 0.02 2.99 -12.44
C ILE A 80 -0.95 4.12 -12.03
N PRO A 81 -1.78 4.64 -12.94
CA PRO A 81 -2.59 5.84 -12.72
C PRO A 81 -3.84 5.60 -11.85
N PHE A 82 -3.92 4.46 -11.18
CA PHE A 82 -5.04 4.06 -10.34
C PHE A 82 -4.56 3.14 -9.23
N TYR A 83 -5.38 3.00 -8.18
CA TYR A 83 -5.07 2.09 -7.08
C TYR A 83 -4.79 0.66 -7.59
N TRP A 84 -3.61 0.16 -7.27
CA TRP A 84 -3.20 -1.19 -7.63
C TRP A 84 -3.71 -2.20 -6.60
N ARG A 85 -3.03 -2.27 -5.44
CA ARG A 85 -3.36 -3.10 -4.28
C ARG A 85 -2.55 -2.59 -3.07
N PRO A 86 -2.81 -3.05 -1.83
CA PRO A 86 -1.89 -2.79 -0.75
C PRO A 86 -0.65 -3.65 -0.93
N PHE A 87 0.53 -3.09 -0.67
CA PHE A 87 1.79 -3.84 -0.65
C PHE A 87 2.04 -4.30 0.77
N LEU A 88 2.07 -5.62 0.97
CA LEU A 88 2.54 -6.21 2.20
C LEU A 88 4.06 -6.25 2.12
N GLU A 89 4.71 -5.16 2.54
CA GLU A 89 6.13 -5.23 2.81
C GLU A 89 6.33 -6.07 4.07
N GLU A 90 7.16 -7.11 4.01
CA GLU A 90 7.62 -7.86 5.19
C GLU A 90 8.62 -7.02 6.01
N ARG A 91 8.38 -5.71 6.14
CA ARG A 91 9.18 -4.83 6.99
C ARG A 91 8.72 -5.00 8.42
N ILE A 92 9.40 -5.94 9.08
CA ILE A 92 9.25 -6.19 10.50
C ILE A 92 10.19 -5.22 11.21
N PHE A 93 9.61 -4.31 11.98
CA PHE A 93 10.37 -3.46 12.89
C PHE A 93 10.57 -4.17 14.22
N THR A 94 11.71 -3.95 14.86
CA THR A 94 12.02 -4.55 16.16
C THR A 94 11.28 -3.90 17.32
N SER A 95 10.73 -2.69 17.12
CA SER A 95 9.98 -1.93 18.12
C SER A 95 9.09 -0.86 17.48
N LEU A 96 8.10 -0.34 18.21
CA LEU A 96 7.27 0.79 17.82
C LEU A 96 8.12 2.05 17.63
N TYR A 97 9.07 2.33 18.53
CA TYR A 97 9.99 3.45 18.42
C TYR A 97 10.80 3.41 17.12
N ALA A 98 11.32 2.23 16.75
CA ALA A 98 12.08 2.06 15.51
C ALA A 98 11.24 2.43 14.27
N LEU A 99 9.99 1.94 14.20
CA LEU A 99 9.04 2.28 13.14
C LEU A 99 8.79 3.81 13.08
N LEU A 100 8.45 4.41 14.22
CA LEU A 100 8.08 5.83 14.29
C LEU A 100 9.27 6.79 14.02
N ASN A 101 10.49 6.36 14.35
CA ASN A 101 11.70 7.14 14.12
C ASN A 101 12.19 7.03 12.68
N GLU A 102 12.05 5.86 12.04
CA GLU A 102 12.43 5.65 10.64
C GLU A 102 11.49 6.41 9.70
N PHE A 103 10.18 6.35 9.93
CA PHE A 103 9.18 7.00 9.08
C PHE A 103 9.22 8.53 9.19
N LYS A 104 9.27 9.23 8.05
CA LYS A 104 9.44 10.69 7.96
C LYS A 104 8.19 11.46 7.54
N GLY A 105 7.14 10.78 7.11
CA GLY A 105 5.86 11.40 6.76
C GLY A 105 4.99 11.71 7.99
N LEU A 106 3.70 11.98 7.74
CA LEU A 106 2.71 12.24 8.78
C LEU A 106 2.43 10.98 9.61
N LYS A 107 2.63 11.05 10.93
CA LYS A 107 2.44 9.94 11.87
C LYS A 107 1.18 10.14 12.71
N ILE A 108 0.24 9.20 12.57
CA ILE A 108 -1.03 9.18 13.30
C ILE A 108 -1.09 7.91 14.15
N ALA A 109 -1.02 8.05 15.47
CA ALA A 109 -1.30 6.99 16.42
C ALA A 109 -2.81 6.93 16.73
N THR A 110 -3.37 5.72 16.74
CA THR A 110 -4.77 5.48 17.11
C THR A 110 -4.87 4.99 18.55
N SER A 111 -5.66 5.66 19.39
CA SER A 111 -5.81 5.31 20.80
C SER A 111 -7.09 5.88 21.40
N ARG A 112 -7.77 5.10 22.25
CA ARG A 112 -8.90 5.58 23.06
C ARG A 112 -8.52 6.73 24.02
N TYR A 113 -7.24 6.82 24.38
CA TYR A 113 -6.70 7.86 25.26
C TYR A 113 -6.16 9.08 24.49
N GLY A 114 -6.17 9.04 23.16
CA GLY A 114 -5.77 10.16 22.31
C GLY A 114 -6.79 11.29 22.33
N ARG A 115 -6.46 12.39 21.66
CA ARG A 115 -7.38 13.53 21.49
C ARG A 115 -8.60 13.09 20.67
N SER A 116 -9.80 13.55 21.04
CA SER A 116 -11.00 13.28 20.23
C SER A 116 -10.81 13.76 18.80
N ILE A 117 -11.22 12.97 17.82
CA ILE A 117 -11.19 13.33 16.39
C ILE A 117 -11.88 14.66 16.11
N GLU A 118 -12.94 15.00 16.86
CA GLU A 118 -13.67 16.26 16.75
C GLU A 118 -12.78 17.47 17.03
N SER A 119 -11.91 17.39 18.03
CA SER A 119 -11.07 18.53 18.45
C SER A 119 -9.86 18.76 17.56
N VAL A 120 -9.49 17.76 16.75
CA VAL A 120 -8.34 17.81 15.85
C VAL A 120 -8.73 17.77 14.37
N PHE A 121 -10.03 17.79 14.05
CA PHE A 121 -10.53 17.56 12.69
C PHE A 121 -9.87 18.47 11.64
N ASP A 122 -9.90 19.79 11.84
CA ASP A 122 -9.42 20.75 10.84
C ASP A 122 -7.89 20.67 10.68
N SER A 123 -7.14 20.59 11.79
CA SER A 123 -5.67 20.50 11.75
C SER A 123 -5.17 19.17 11.21
N LEU A 124 -5.85 18.06 11.53
CA LEU A 124 -5.59 16.76 10.94
C LEU A 124 -5.84 16.80 9.43
N ARG A 125 -6.96 17.36 8.99
CA ARG A 125 -7.31 17.43 7.56
C ARG A 125 -6.28 18.25 6.78
N GLU A 126 -5.86 19.40 7.29
CA GLU A 126 -4.81 20.22 6.67
C GLU A 126 -3.52 19.42 6.48
N LYS A 127 -3.03 18.78 7.55
CA LYS A 127 -1.82 17.95 7.50
C LYS A 127 -1.97 16.78 6.55
N LEU A 128 -3.11 16.08 6.58
CA LEU A 128 -3.43 14.94 5.72
C LEU A 128 -3.43 15.30 4.23
N LEU A 129 -3.91 16.50 3.86
CA LEU A 129 -3.93 16.97 2.48
C LEU A 129 -2.56 17.44 1.99
N SER A 130 -1.72 17.96 2.90
CA SER A 130 -0.36 18.44 2.58
C SER A 130 0.71 17.34 2.58
N SER A 131 0.39 16.14 3.07
CA SER A 131 1.36 15.06 3.29
C SER A 131 1.35 14.07 2.14
N ASN A 132 2.55 13.79 1.62
CA ASN A 132 2.76 12.78 0.55
C ASN A 132 2.65 11.35 1.10
N GLU A 133 3.12 11.13 2.32
CA GLU A 133 3.13 9.83 2.99
C GLU A 133 2.51 9.95 4.39
N VAL A 134 1.70 8.96 4.75
CA VAL A 134 0.97 8.92 6.02
C VAL A 134 1.11 7.54 6.63
N LEU A 135 1.62 7.48 7.86
CA LEU A 135 1.67 6.28 8.69
C LEU A 135 0.53 6.34 9.71
N ILE A 136 -0.35 5.34 9.66
CA ILE A 136 -1.40 5.14 10.66
C ILE A 136 -1.02 3.92 11.48
N VAL A 137 -0.89 4.08 12.79
CA VAL A 137 -0.46 3.02 13.70
C VAL A 137 -1.65 2.55 14.54
N PHE A 138 -1.81 1.24 14.62
CA PHE A 138 -2.82 0.56 15.43
C PHE A 138 -2.15 -0.21 16.55
N GLY A 139 -2.77 -0.18 17.74
CA GLY A 139 -2.31 -0.97 18.89
C GLY A 139 -2.53 -2.48 18.69
N ALA A 140 -1.94 -3.25 19.60
CA ALA A 140 -2.11 -4.69 19.67
C ALA A 140 -3.47 -5.05 20.30
N PRO A 141 -3.94 -6.31 20.15
CA PRO A 141 -5.24 -6.74 20.70
C PRO A 141 -5.40 -6.53 22.22
N TYR A 142 -4.29 -6.57 22.96
CA TYR A 142 -4.26 -6.48 24.42
C TYR A 142 -3.48 -5.29 24.97
N GLU A 143 -2.79 -4.53 24.11
CA GLU A 143 -1.93 -3.41 24.50
C GLU A 143 -2.15 -2.21 23.58
N GLY A 144 -2.43 -1.05 24.16
CA GLY A 144 -2.54 0.20 23.42
C GLY A 144 -1.16 0.77 23.06
N LEU A 145 -1.12 1.72 22.12
CA LEU A 145 0.14 2.34 21.71
C LEU A 145 0.83 3.11 22.85
N TYR A 146 0.07 3.65 23.82
CA TYR A 146 0.65 4.27 25.01
C TYR A 146 1.30 3.25 25.95
N ASP A 147 0.71 2.05 26.07
CA ASP A 147 1.28 0.97 26.89
C ASP A 147 2.59 0.49 26.27
N ILE A 148 2.57 0.22 24.96
CA ILE A 148 3.76 -0.17 24.19
C ILE A 148 4.86 0.90 24.27
N ALA A 149 4.51 2.18 24.09
CA ALA A 149 5.48 3.27 24.16
C ALA A 149 6.10 3.41 25.56
N LYS A 150 5.29 3.23 26.61
CA LYS A 150 5.75 3.24 27.99
C LYS A 150 6.71 2.09 28.27
N ASP A 151 6.41 0.89 27.79
CA ASP A 151 7.25 -0.30 27.95
C ASP A 151 8.57 -0.17 27.16
N GLU A 152 8.54 0.50 26.01
CA GLU A 152 9.73 0.86 25.24
C GLU A 152 10.49 2.09 25.79
N GLY A 153 9.95 2.76 26.81
CA GLY A 153 10.62 3.85 27.52
C GLY A 153 10.60 5.21 26.81
N PHE A 154 9.60 5.49 25.97
CA PHE A 154 9.44 6.79 25.29
C PHE A 154 8.03 7.38 25.42
N SER A 155 7.93 8.70 25.20
CA SER A 155 6.65 9.40 25.16
C SER A 155 6.06 9.35 23.75
N LEU A 156 4.93 8.67 23.57
CA LEU A 156 4.29 8.52 22.25
C LEU A 156 4.03 9.88 21.59
N ASP A 157 3.49 10.83 22.35
CA ASP A 157 3.10 12.17 21.87
C ASP A 157 4.29 13.05 21.47
N GLU A 158 5.53 12.70 21.86
CA GLU A 158 6.74 13.39 21.40
C GLU A 158 7.23 12.90 20.04
N VAL A 159 6.78 11.72 19.60
CA VAL A 159 7.29 11.04 18.39
C VAL A 159 6.26 11.02 17.25
N VAL A 160 4.97 11.17 17.54
CA VAL A 160 3.90 11.23 16.53
C VAL A 160 3.36 12.64 16.34
N ASP A 161 2.83 12.95 15.15
CA ASP A 161 2.18 14.24 14.89
C ASP A 161 0.79 14.31 15.57
N PHE A 162 0.09 13.18 15.59
CA PHE A 162 -1.21 13.07 16.24
C PHE A 162 -1.38 11.73 16.96
N SER A 163 -1.86 11.78 18.20
CA SER A 163 -2.50 10.66 18.89
C SER A 163 -4.00 10.96 19.01
N ILE A 164 -4.84 10.11 18.41
CA ILE A 164 -6.25 10.40 18.16
C ILE A 164 -7.15 9.25 18.61
N ASN A 165 -8.23 9.60 19.30
CA ASN A 165 -9.40 8.76 19.47
C ASN A 165 -10.40 9.01 18.32
N PHE A 166 -10.44 8.06 17.37
CA PHE A 166 -11.34 8.11 16.21
C PHE A 166 -12.76 7.61 16.50
N ILE A 167 -12.97 6.94 17.63
CA ILE A 167 -14.26 6.32 17.99
C ILE A 167 -14.62 6.81 19.41
N PRO A 168 -14.93 8.11 19.57
CA PRO A 168 -15.40 8.63 20.85
C PRO A 168 -16.69 7.90 21.25
N GLU A 169 -16.90 7.74 22.56
CA GLU A 169 -18.09 7.09 23.11
C GLU A 169 -18.37 5.68 22.55
N GLN A 170 -17.31 4.92 22.23
CA GLN A 170 -17.36 3.60 21.57
C GLN A 170 -18.35 2.57 22.16
N GLY A 171 -18.83 2.74 23.40
CA GLY A 171 -19.87 1.88 24.00
C GLY A 171 -19.45 0.44 24.29
N VAL A 172 -18.23 0.06 23.96
CA VAL A 172 -17.63 -1.26 24.18
C VAL A 172 -16.30 -1.13 24.92
N ALA A 173 -15.86 -2.19 25.61
CA ALA A 173 -14.59 -2.16 26.34
C ALA A 173 -13.37 -1.99 25.42
N THR A 174 -13.38 -2.67 24.27
CA THR A 174 -12.33 -2.62 23.25
C THR A 174 -12.94 -2.60 21.85
N VAL A 175 -12.31 -1.88 20.93
CA VAL A 175 -12.57 -1.98 19.48
C VAL A 175 -11.43 -2.78 18.89
N ARG A 176 -11.74 -3.86 18.16
CA ARG A 176 -10.71 -4.73 17.60
C ARG A 176 -9.96 -4.03 16.47
N SER A 177 -8.73 -4.45 16.18
CA SER A 177 -7.87 -3.81 15.18
C SER A 177 -8.52 -3.75 13.80
N GLU A 178 -9.26 -4.79 13.39
CA GLU A 178 -10.00 -4.83 12.13
C GLU A 178 -11.17 -3.83 12.09
N GLU A 179 -11.92 -3.71 13.20
CA GLU A 179 -13.02 -2.74 13.34
C GLU A 179 -12.49 -1.31 13.33
N ALA A 180 -11.40 -1.08 14.09
CA ALA A 180 -10.71 0.20 14.16
C ALA A 180 -10.13 0.61 12.79
N MET A 181 -9.52 -0.33 12.06
CA MET A 181 -8.97 -0.07 10.74
C MET A 181 -10.04 0.44 9.78
N PHE A 182 -11.22 -0.20 9.73
CA PHE A 182 -12.31 0.26 8.88
C PHE A 182 -12.83 1.65 9.30
N ALA A 183 -13.02 1.89 10.60
CA ALA A 183 -13.50 3.17 11.11
C ALA A 183 -12.53 4.32 10.78
N VAL A 184 -11.25 4.14 11.12
CA VAL A 184 -10.19 5.15 10.93
C VAL A 184 -10.01 5.46 9.45
N LEU A 185 -9.87 4.45 8.59
CA LEU A 185 -9.68 4.67 7.16
C LEU A 185 -10.90 5.32 6.51
N SER A 186 -12.12 5.00 6.96
CA SER A 186 -13.34 5.64 6.45
C SER A 186 -13.38 7.13 6.79
N ILE A 187 -13.03 7.50 8.03
CA ILE A 187 -12.98 8.90 8.48
C ILE A 187 -11.93 9.67 7.68
N LEU A 188 -10.71 9.14 7.57
CA LEU A 188 -9.62 9.79 6.83
C LEU A 188 -9.92 9.90 5.33
N ASN A 189 -10.54 8.88 4.74
CA ASN A 189 -10.99 8.91 3.36
C ASN A 189 -12.01 10.03 3.14
N LEU A 190 -13.00 10.14 4.04
CA LEU A 190 -14.00 11.20 3.98
C LEU A 190 -13.34 12.59 4.04
N MET A 191 -12.37 12.79 4.94
CA MET A 191 -11.61 14.04 5.04
C MET A 191 -10.88 14.41 3.73
N LYS A 192 -10.35 13.41 3.02
CA LYS A 192 -9.65 13.61 1.74
C LYS A 192 -10.59 13.98 0.59
N VAL A 193 -11.78 13.39 0.52
CA VAL A 193 -12.71 13.59 -0.61
C VAL A 193 -13.66 14.76 -0.42
N MET A 194 -13.98 15.13 0.82
CA MET A 194 -14.83 16.29 1.09
C MET A 194 -14.12 17.57 0.64
N GLN A 195 -14.69 18.28 -0.33
CA GLN A 195 -14.36 19.68 -0.61
C GLN A 195 -15.22 20.52 0.33
N ARG A 196 -14.58 21.38 1.13
CA ARG A 196 -15.29 22.47 1.83
C ARG A 196 -15.42 23.64 0.87
#